data_AF-A0A2U1M3Q2-F1
#
_entry.id   AF-A0A2U1M3Q2-F1
#
_cell.length_a   1.000
_cell.length_b   1.000
_cell.length_c   1.000
_cell.angle_alpha   90.00
_cell.angle_beta   90.00
_cell.angle_gamma   90.00
#
_symmetry.space_group_name_H-M   'P 1'
#
loop_
_entity.id
_entity.type
_entity.pdbx_description
1 polymer ?
#
loop_
_entity_poly.entity_id
_entity_poly.type
_entity_poly.pdbx_seq_one_letter_code
_entity_poly.pdbx_strand_id
1 'polypeptide(L)'
;MYRLKRLGISMTYPAGLSSAMNQLPDEAIALAAASHIERELQITPWTLSSNFVACTNQVLMKFNVPEDQIAKLTRWHRIAMIRKLSSEQAASGVQVDSSTISKYARGQRMSFLQLQQQTREKCQEIWGRQVQNLFAIDGEENKSDVEANSDLDSFAGDLENLLDAEEGDDEEDGNFESNHENLAGVKGLKM
;
A
#
# COMPACT_ATOMS: atom_id res chain seq x y z
N MET A 1 21.10 -43.54 -14.78
CA MET A 1 21.79 -44.64 -15.50
C MET A 1 22.38 -44.19 -16.84
N TYR A 2 21.60 -43.72 -17.83
CA TYR A 2 22.12 -43.41 -19.19
C TYR A 2 23.15 -42.27 -19.27
N ARG A 3 22.98 -41.19 -18.48
CA ARG A 3 23.94 -40.07 -18.42
C ARG A 3 25.30 -40.45 -17.80
N LEU A 4 25.30 -41.39 -16.84
CA LEU A 4 26.51 -41.85 -16.15
C LEU A 4 27.35 -42.78 -17.05
N LYS A 5 26.71 -43.63 -17.86
CA LYS A 5 27.39 -44.46 -18.87
C LYS A 5 28.13 -43.63 -19.93
N ARG A 6 27.61 -42.45 -20.28
CA ARG A 6 28.26 -41.55 -21.26
C ARG A 6 29.53 -40.88 -20.73
N LEU A 7 29.71 -40.87 -19.40
CA LEU A 7 30.91 -40.39 -18.70
C LEU A 7 31.88 -41.54 -18.36
N GLY A 8 31.66 -42.75 -18.88
CA GLY A 8 32.54 -43.92 -18.67
C GLY A 8 32.31 -44.68 -17.35
N ILE A 9 31.31 -44.29 -16.54
CA ILE A 9 31.10 -44.87 -15.20
C ILE A 9 30.14 -46.06 -15.32
N SER A 10 30.69 -47.29 -15.30
CA SER A 10 29.96 -48.55 -15.50
C SER A 10 29.37 -49.15 -14.22
N MET A 11 29.89 -48.79 -13.04
CA MET A 11 29.51 -49.43 -11.77
C MET A 11 28.47 -48.62 -10.99
N THR A 12 27.20 -48.93 -11.23
CA THR A 12 26.04 -48.30 -10.58
C THR A 12 25.34 -49.23 -9.57
N TYR A 13 26.06 -50.21 -9.00
CA TYR A 13 25.57 -51.07 -7.91
C TYR A 13 26.19 -50.63 -6.59
N PRO A 14 25.46 -50.65 -5.45
CA PRO A 14 25.98 -50.20 -4.15
C PRO A 14 27.28 -50.89 -3.72
N ALA A 15 27.46 -52.17 -4.06
CA ALA A 15 28.67 -52.94 -3.78
C ALA A 15 29.92 -52.48 -4.57
N GLY A 16 29.74 -51.72 -5.65
CA GLY A 16 30.83 -51.23 -6.51
C GLY A 16 31.33 -49.83 -6.20
N LEU A 17 30.66 -49.10 -5.28
CA LEU A 17 30.96 -47.70 -4.98
C LEU A 17 32.38 -47.50 -4.44
N SER A 18 32.84 -48.32 -3.49
CA SER A 18 34.21 -48.22 -2.97
C SER A 18 35.27 -48.49 -4.03
N SER A 19 35.04 -49.45 -4.94
CA SER A 19 35.97 -49.76 -6.03
C SER A 19 36.00 -48.65 -7.09
N ALA A 20 34.86 -48.03 -7.38
CA ALA A 20 34.77 -46.88 -8.27
C ALA A 20 35.41 -45.61 -7.67
N MET A 21 35.28 -45.38 -6.36
CA MET A 21 35.94 -44.27 -5.66
C MET A 21 37.46 -44.38 -5.71
N ASN A 22 38.02 -45.58 -5.59
CA ASN A 22 39.46 -45.82 -5.70
C ASN A 22 40.02 -45.72 -7.14
N GLN A 23 39.15 -45.65 -8.15
CA GLN A 23 39.51 -45.45 -9.55
C GLN A 23 39.42 -43.99 -10.00
N LEU A 24 38.90 -43.09 -9.15
CA LEU A 24 38.92 -41.66 -9.42
C LEU A 24 40.35 -41.16 -9.28
N PRO A 25 40.90 -40.46 -10.28
CA PRO A 25 42.25 -39.91 -10.18
C PRO A 25 42.30 -38.92 -9.01
N ASP A 26 43.36 -38.99 -8.20
CA ASP A 26 43.56 -38.12 -7.03
C ASP A 26 43.43 -36.63 -7.38
N GLU A 27 43.80 -36.26 -8.61
CA GLU A 27 43.65 -34.91 -9.16
C GLU A 27 42.17 -34.48 -9.28
N ALA A 28 41.26 -35.37 -9.68
CA ALA A 28 39.83 -35.05 -9.75
C ALA A 28 39.21 -34.88 -8.37
N ILE A 29 39.65 -35.67 -7.38
CA ILE A 29 39.24 -35.54 -5.98
C ILE A 29 39.77 -34.22 -5.40
N ALA A 30 41.04 -33.90 -5.65
CA ALA A 30 41.67 -32.66 -5.23
C ALA A 30 41.00 -31.43 -5.86
N LEU A 31 40.67 -31.47 -7.16
CA LEU A 31 40.00 -30.38 -7.88
C LEU A 31 38.56 -30.20 -7.37
N ALA A 32 37.84 -31.29 -7.10
CA ALA A 32 36.51 -31.23 -6.48
C ALA A 32 36.57 -30.62 -5.07
N ALA A 33 37.55 -31.00 -4.26
CA ALA A 33 37.77 -30.43 -2.93
C ALA A 33 38.15 -28.94 -3.01
N ALA A 34 39.06 -28.56 -3.92
CA ALA A 34 39.45 -27.17 -4.15
C ALA A 34 38.24 -26.31 -4.59
N SER A 35 37.43 -26.81 -5.53
CA SER A 35 36.20 -26.13 -5.96
C SER A 35 35.17 -25.97 -4.84
N HIS A 36 35.05 -26.97 -3.96
CA HIS A 36 34.19 -26.86 -2.78
C HIS A 36 34.72 -25.79 -1.82
N ILE A 37 36.00 -25.83 -1.48
CA ILE A 37 36.65 -24.84 -0.61
C ILE A 37 36.49 -23.42 -1.18
N GLU A 38 36.71 -23.23 -2.47
CA GLU A 38 36.56 -21.93 -3.14
C GLU A 38 35.13 -21.38 -3.00
N ARG A 39 34.11 -22.22 -3.20
CA ARG A 39 32.71 -21.84 -3.02
C ARG A 39 32.41 -21.43 -1.58
N GLU A 40 32.90 -22.19 -0.61
CA GLU A 40 32.72 -21.87 0.81
C GLU A 40 33.42 -20.55 1.18
N LEU A 41 34.62 -20.31 0.64
CA LEU A 41 35.36 -19.06 0.85
C LEU A 41 34.59 -17.82 0.36
N GLN A 42 33.80 -17.95 -0.71
CA GLN A 42 32.99 -16.84 -1.25
C GLN A 42 31.85 -16.40 -0.32
N ILE A 43 31.34 -17.30 0.52
CA ILE A 43 30.23 -17.01 1.46
C ILE A 43 30.69 -16.71 2.88
N THR A 44 32.01 -16.72 3.13
CA THR A 44 32.55 -16.40 4.45
C THR A 44 32.18 -14.96 4.88
N PRO A 45 31.95 -14.72 6.19
CA PRO A 45 31.51 -13.41 6.66
C PRO A 45 32.45 -12.25 6.30
N TRP A 46 33.76 -12.47 6.33
CA TRP A 46 34.76 -11.44 5.98
C TRP A 46 34.79 -11.16 4.48
N THR A 47 34.68 -12.18 3.63
CA THR A 47 34.60 -12.00 2.17
C THR A 47 33.33 -11.26 1.79
N LEU A 48 32.17 -11.66 2.32
CA LEU A 48 30.90 -10.97 2.06
C LEU A 48 30.91 -9.53 2.57
N SER A 49 31.49 -9.27 3.73
CA SER A 49 31.61 -7.92 4.30
C SER A 49 32.55 -7.04 3.47
N SER A 50 33.71 -7.58 3.07
CA SER A 50 34.67 -6.89 2.21
C SER A 50 34.07 -6.55 0.84
N ASN A 51 33.45 -7.54 0.19
CA ASN A 51 32.75 -7.36 -1.09
C ASN A 51 31.64 -6.31 -0.98
N PHE A 52 30.87 -6.32 0.11
CA PHE A 52 29.86 -5.30 0.36
C PHE A 52 30.47 -3.89 0.46
N VAL A 53 31.54 -3.72 1.24
CA VAL A 53 32.19 -2.42 1.40
C VAL A 53 32.74 -1.93 0.05
N ALA A 54 33.43 -2.79 -0.70
CA ALA A 54 33.97 -2.46 -2.02
C ALA A 54 32.86 -2.07 -3.01
N CYS A 55 31.81 -2.87 -3.13
CA CYS A 55 30.68 -2.58 -4.03
C CYS A 55 29.95 -1.28 -3.66
N THR A 56 29.68 -1.05 -2.37
CA THR A 56 29.00 0.19 -1.95
C THR A 56 29.88 1.43 -2.10
N ASN A 57 31.18 1.33 -1.86
CA ASN A 57 32.14 2.40 -2.15
C ASN A 57 32.08 2.78 -3.63
N GLN A 58 32.19 1.80 -4.54
CA GLN A 58 32.16 2.07 -5.97
C GLN A 58 30.86 2.75 -6.43
N VAL A 59 29.71 2.31 -5.91
CA VAL A 59 28.41 2.92 -6.26
C VAL A 59 28.32 4.36 -5.73
N LEU A 60 28.73 4.61 -4.49
CA LEU A 60 28.69 5.96 -3.91
C LEU A 60 29.68 6.93 -4.58
N MET A 61 30.84 6.43 -5.02
CA MET A 61 31.80 7.21 -5.82
C MET A 61 31.22 7.62 -7.17
N LYS A 62 30.44 6.75 -7.82
CA LYS A 62 29.71 7.10 -9.06
C LYS A 62 28.65 8.20 -8.85
N PHE A 63 28.20 8.39 -7.61
CA PHE A 63 27.36 9.53 -7.22
C PHE A 63 28.16 10.74 -6.74
N ASN A 64 29.48 10.79 -6.98
CA ASN A 64 30.36 11.88 -6.55
C ASN A 64 30.43 12.09 -5.02
N VAL A 65 30.19 11.04 -4.22
CA VAL A 65 30.31 11.12 -2.75
C VAL A 65 31.79 10.98 -2.34
N PRO A 66 32.38 11.90 -1.54
CA PRO A 66 33.78 11.84 -1.12
C PRO A 66 34.13 10.62 -0.25
N GLU A 67 35.34 10.08 -0.40
CA GLU A 67 35.75 8.85 0.31
C GLU A 67 35.76 9.00 1.82
N ASP A 68 36.21 10.15 2.31
CA ASP A 68 36.22 10.49 3.74
C ASP A 68 34.81 10.52 4.35
N GLN A 69 33.80 10.87 3.54
CA GLN A 69 32.41 10.83 3.97
C GLN A 69 31.90 9.40 4.00
N ILE A 70 32.19 8.62 2.94
CA ILE A 70 31.78 7.22 2.84
C ILE A 70 32.37 6.37 3.98
N ALA A 71 33.64 6.60 4.32
CA ALA A 71 34.33 5.89 5.40
C ALA A 71 33.62 6.00 6.77
N LYS A 72 32.93 7.13 7.01
CA LYS A 72 32.19 7.39 8.26
C LYS A 72 30.81 6.71 8.30
N LEU A 73 30.31 6.21 7.15
CA LEU A 73 28.97 5.65 7.06
C LEU A 73 28.95 4.18 7.50
N THR A 74 28.00 3.85 8.36
CA THR A 74 27.69 2.45 8.68
C THR A 74 27.09 1.73 7.47
N ARG A 75 27.04 0.40 7.53
CA ARG A 75 26.39 -0.46 6.52
C ARG A 75 24.99 0.05 6.12
N TRP A 76 24.15 0.35 7.11
CA TRP A 76 22.78 0.83 6.86
C TRP A 76 22.73 2.23 6.27
N HIS A 77 23.61 3.14 6.71
CA HIS A 77 23.68 4.49 6.16
C HIS A 77 24.14 4.48 4.69
N ARG A 78 25.08 3.62 4.31
CA ARG A 78 25.49 3.41 2.90
C ARG A 78 24.31 2.98 2.04
N ILE A 79 23.52 2.01 2.51
CA ILE A 79 22.32 1.55 1.80
C ILE A 79 21.27 2.64 1.68
N ALA A 80 21.01 3.39 2.76
CA ALA A 80 20.05 4.48 2.75
C ALA A 80 20.47 5.58 1.77
N MET A 81 21.75 5.95 1.75
CA MET A 81 22.30 6.94 0.84
C MET A 81 22.23 6.49 -0.62
N ILE A 82 22.61 5.25 -0.94
CA ILE A 82 22.47 4.67 -2.29
C ILE A 82 21.01 4.74 -2.77
N ARG A 83 20.06 4.35 -1.92
CA ARG A 83 18.63 4.42 -2.27
C ARG A 83 18.18 5.85 -2.55
N LYS A 84 18.58 6.81 -1.70
CA LYS A 84 18.24 8.22 -1.86
C LYS A 84 18.77 8.77 -3.19
N LEU A 85 20.07 8.60 -3.44
CA LEU A 85 20.73 9.13 -4.64
C LEU A 85 20.22 8.46 -5.92
N SER A 86 19.94 7.15 -5.89
CA SER A 86 19.29 6.46 -7.01
C SER A 86 17.88 6.96 -7.29
N SER A 87 17.08 7.26 -6.26
CA SER A 87 15.75 7.85 -6.43
C SER A 87 15.80 9.27 -6.99
N GLU A 88 16.71 10.10 -6.49
CA GLU A 88 16.94 11.47 -6.99
C GLU A 88 17.38 11.46 -8.46
N GLN A 89 18.28 10.53 -8.84
CA GLN A 89 18.73 10.35 -10.21
C GLN A 89 17.59 9.88 -11.14
N ALA A 90 16.73 8.97 -10.67
CA ALA A 90 15.57 8.54 -11.44
C ALA A 90 14.55 9.67 -11.65
N ALA A 91 14.42 10.59 -10.68
CA ALA A 91 13.54 11.75 -10.77
C ALA A 91 14.10 12.86 -11.68
N SER A 92 15.43 13.01 -11.79
CA SER A 92 16.06 14.05 -12.62
C SER A 92 16.01 13.75 -14.12
N GLY A 93 15.65 12.53 -14.53
CA GLY A 93 15.53 12.13 -15.93
C GLY A 93 16.87 12.03 -16.69
N VAL A 94 18.00 12.28 -16.02
CA VAL A 94 19.35 12.20 -16.61
C VAL A 94 19.80 10.74 -16.61
N GLN A 95 19.97 10.18 -17.81
CA GLN A 95 20.51 8.83 -18.01
C GLN A 95 22.01 8.82 -17.71
N VAL A 96 22.41 8.43 -16.49
CA VAL A 96 23.79 8.04 -16.19
C VAL A 96 23.84 6.52 -16.12
N ASP A 97 24.68 5.91 -16.95
CA ASP A 97 25.11 4.50 -16.98
C ASP A 97 24.09 3.50 -16.43
N SER A 98 23.04 3.34 -17.24
CA SER A 98 21.72 2.75 -16.95
C SER A 98 21.70 1.35 -16.30
N SER A 99 22.73 0.52 -16.45
CA SER A 99 22.60 -0.91 -16.15
C SER A 99 22.56 -1.26 -14.65
N THR A 100 23.22 -0.48 -13.76
CA THR A 100 23.39 -0.93 -12.36
C THR A 100 22.75 -0.04 -11.30
N ILE A 101 22.46 1.23 -11.62
CA ILE A 101 22.13 2.25 -10.61
C ILE A 101 20.62 2.48 -10.46
N SER A 102 19.86 2.34 -11.56
CA SER A 102 18.40 2.55 -11.55
C SER A 102 17.65 1.52 -10.67
N LYS A 103 18.17 0.29 -10.54
CA LYS A 103 17.53 -0.77 -9.73
C LYS A 103 17.37 -0.44 -8.24
N TYR A 104 18.15 0.52 -7.72
CA TYR A 104 18.06 0.92 -6.32
C TYR A 104 17.10 2.09 -6.10
N ALA A 105 16.59 2.70 -7.18
CA ALA A 105 15.62 3.77 -7.11
C ALA A 105 14.31 3.24 -6.50
N ARG A 106 13.77 4.00 -5.56
CA ARG A 106 12.45 3.79 -4.99
C ARG A 106 11.59 5.00 -5.33
N GLY A 107 10.36 4.79 -5.76
CA GLY A 107 9.44 5.89 -6.06
C GLY A 107 9.38 6.88 -4.89
N GLN A 108 9.48 8.18 -5.19
CA GLN A 108 9.44 9.21 -4.18
C GLN A 108 8.03 9.25 -3.56
N ARG A 109 7.93 8.97 -2.26
CA ARG A 109 6.72 9.26 -1.49
C ARG A 109 6.73 10.75 -1.15
N MET A 110 5.59 11.41 -1.27
CA MET A 110 5.42 12.80 -0.80
C MET A 110 5.99 12.94 0.61
N SER A 111 6.78 14.00 0.85
CA SER A 111 7.27 14.24 2.21
C SER A 111 6.07 14.46 3.15
N PHE A 112 6.26 14.22 4.45
CA PHE A 112 5.19 14.46 5.43
C PHE A 112 4.65 15.90 5.35
N LEU A 113 5.56 16.87 5.20
CA LEU A 113 5.19 18.28 5.04
C LEU A 113 4.43 18.53 3.73
N GLN A 114 4.87 17.94 2.62
CA GLN A 114 4.17 18.03 1.32
C GLN A 114 2.78 17.38 1.38
N LEU A 115 2.65 16.24 2.05
CA LEU A 115 1.38 15.57 2.27
C LEU A 115 0.46 16.43 3.14
N GLN A 116 0.97 17.00 4.23
CA GLN A 116 0.20 17.90 5.09
C GLN A 116 -0.29 19.14 4.32
N GLN A 117 0.59 19.73 3.50
CA GLN A 117 0.25 20.89 2.68
C GLN A 117 -0.83 20.54 1.64
N GLN A 118 -0.67 19.41 0.93
CA GLN A 118 -1.65 18.96 -0.05
C GLN A 118 -3.02 18.64 0.60
N THR A 119 -3.02 18.01 1.78
CA THR A 119 -4.26 17.77 2.54
C THR A 119 -4.92 19.08 2.94
N ARG A 120 -4.15 20.07 3.41
CA ARG A 120 -4.67 21.40 3.75
C ARG A 120 -5.27 22.10 2.53
N GLU A 121 -4.56 22.10 1.40
CA GLU A 121 -5.01 22.70 0.15
C GLU A 121 -6.31 22.06 -0.33
N LYS A 122 -6.40 20.72 -0.31
CA LYS A 122 -7.63 20.03 -0.67
C LYS A 122 -8.80 20.34 0.25
N CYS A 123 -8.57 20.42 1.56
CA CYS A 123 -9.61 20.84 2.50
C CYS A 123 -10.10 22.27 2.18
N GLN A 124 -9.16 23.19 1.89
CA GLN A 124 -9.51 24.57 1.56
C GLN A 124 -10.25 24.68 0.22
N GLU A 125 -9.88 23.86 -0.77
CA GLU A 125 -10.54 23.76 -2.06
C GLU A 125 -11.99 23.27 -1.91
N ILE A 126 -12.20 22.22 -1.11
CA ILE A 126 -13.53 21.68 -0.80
C ILE A 126 -14.36 22.74 -0.07
N TRP A 127 -13.80 23.37 0.95
CA TRP A 127 -14.47 24.43 1.70
C TRP A 127 -14.88 25.60 0.79
N GLY A 128 -13.96 26.07 -0.05
CA GLY A 128 -14.23 27.15 -1.00
C GLY A 128 -15.35 26.80 -1.97
N ARG A 129 -15.36 25.58 -2.52
CA ARG A 129 -16.46 25.10 -3.37
C ARG A 129 -17.78 25.01 -2.62
N GLN A 130 -17.79 24.51 -1.39
CA GLN A 130 -19.01 24.41 -0.58
C GLN A 130 -19.58 25.79 -0.29
N VAL A 131 -18.74 26.73 0.14
CA VAL A 131 -19.12 28.12 0.38
C VAL A 131 -19.68 28.77 -0.89
N GLN A 132 -18.98 28.64 -2.03
CA GLN A 132 -19.45 29.18 -3.31
C GLN A 132 -20.79 28.56 -3.75
N ASN A 133 -20.97 27.25 -3.61
CA ASN A 133 -22.23 26.59 -3.97
C ASN A 133 -23.39 27.04 -3.06
N LEU A 134 -23.14 27.21 -1.76
CA LEU A 134 -24.15 27.70 -0.82
C LEU A 134 -24.51 29.17 -1.07
N PHE A 135 -23.55 30.01 -1.47
CA PHE A 135 -23.82 31.40 -1.87
C PHE A 135 -24.43 31.52 -3.27
N ALA A 136 -24.13 30.60 -4.20
CA ALA A 136 -24.71 30.59 -5.54
C ALA A 136 -26.18 30.15 -5.56
N ILE A 137 -26.68 29.57 -4.46
CA ILE A 137 -28.08 29.16 -4.26
C ILE A 137 -29.01 30.34 -3.90
N ASP A 138 -28.52 31.59 -3.83
CA ASP A 138 -29.38 32.76 -3.57
C ASP A 138 -30.04 33.34 -4.84
N GLY A 139 -29.91 32.67 -5.99
CA GLY A 139 -30.38 33.14 -7.29
C GLY A 139 -31.31 32.19 -8.08
N GLU A 140 -31.58 30.99 -7.57
CA GLU A 140 -32.77 30.25 -7.99
C GLU A 140 -33.79 30.38 -6.87
N GLU A 141 -34.70 31.33 -7.07
CA GLU A 141 -36.06 31.24 -6.57
C GLU A 141 -36.53 29.79 -6.76
N ASN A 142 -36.41 29.01 -5.68
CA ASN A 142 -37.14 27.79 -5.49
C ASN A 142 -38.61 28.18 -5.51
N LYS A 143 -39.17 28.30 -6.72
CA LYS A 143 -40.57 27.99 -7.01
C LYS A 143 -40.73 26.50 -6.71
N SER A 144 -40.56 26.12 -5.45
CA SER A 144 -41.32 24.98 -4.96
C SER A 144 -42.75 25.42 -5.12
N ASP A 145 -43.43 24.81 -6.08
CA ASP A 145 -44.86 24.88 -6.25
C ASP A 145 -45.53 24.61 -4.89
N VAL A 146 -45.84 25.68 -4.16
CA VAL A 146 -46.81 25.72 -3.07
C VAL A 146 -48.22 25.75 -3.68
N GLU A 147 -48.41 25.10 -4.83
CA GLU A 147 -49.72 24.86 -5.46
C GLU A 147 -50.02 23.36 -5.56
N ALA A 148 -49.11 22.48 -5.09
CA ALA A 148 -49.38 21.05 -5.04
C ALA A 148 -50.12 20.59 -3.76
N ASN A 149 -50.28 21.49 -2.78
CA ASN A 149 -51.00 21.19 -1.53
C ASN A 149 -52.41 21.79 -1.50
N SER A 150 -52.72 22.79 -2.33
CA SER A 150 -54.05 23.40 -2.38
C SER A 150 -55.13 22.42 -2.85
N ASP A 151 -54.78 21.51 -3.76
CA ASP A 151 -55.67 20.43 -4.21
C ASP A 151 -55.85 19.31 -3.17
N LEU A 152 -54.85 19.07 -2.30
CA LEU A 152 -54.90 18.03 -1.27
C LEU A 152 -55.86 18.40 -0.14
N ASP A 153 -55.85 19.66 0.29
CA ASP A 153 -56.76 20.17 1.34
C ASP A 153 -58.21 20.25 0.84
N SER A 154 -58.43 20.52 -0.46
CA SER A 154 -59.77 20.46 -1.07
C SER A 154 -60.33 19.04 -1.10
N PHE A 155 -59.48 18.03 -1.37
CA PHE A 155 -59.89 16.62 -1.33
C PHE A 155 -60.15 16.13 0.11
N ALA A 156 -59.37 16.61 1.08
CA ALA A 156 -59.57 16.30 2.49
C ALA A 156 -60.91 16.85 3.04
N GLY A 157 -61.29 18.08 2.64
CA GLY A 157 -62.58 18.66 3.02
C GLY A 157 -63.79 17.93 2.44
N ASP A 158 -63.70 17.44 1.19
CA ASP A 158 -64.76 16.62 0.58
C ASP A 158 -64.95 15.27 1.31
N LEU A 159 -63.86 14.67 1.82
CA LEU A 159 -63.93 13.45 2.63
C LEU A 159 -64.57 13.69 4.00
N GLU A 160 -64.23 14.78 4.68
CA GLU A 160 -64.85 15.16 5.96
C GLU A 160 -66.35 15.37 5.81
N ASN A 161 -66.78 16.06 4.74
CA ASN A 161 -68.20 16.30 4.48
C ASN A 161 -68.98 15.02 4.07
N LEU A 162 -68.29 13.99 3.58
CA LEU A 162 -68.86 12.66 3.32
C LEU A 162 -68.97 11.84 4.61
N LEU A 163 -67.98 11.96 5.49
CA LEU A 163 -67.96 11.31 6.80
C LEU A 163 -69.06 11.85 7.70
N ASP A 164 -69.25 13.18 7.74
CA ASP A 164 -70.34 13.84 8.46
C ASP A 164 -71.73 13.48 7.89
N ALA A 165 -71.81 13.10 6.62
CA ALA A 165 -73.05 12.65 6.00
C ALA A 165 -73.37 11.17 6.29
N GLU A 166 -72.40 10.40 6.79
CA GLU A 166 -72.53 8.97 7.08
C GLU A 166 -72.54 8.66 8.60
N GLU A 167 -72.27 9.63 9.48
CA GLU A 167 -72.53 9.51 10.92
C GLU A 167 -74.02 9.79 11.26
N GLY A 168 -74.89 9.07 10.56
CA GLY A 168 -76.30 8.89 10.87
C GLY A 168 -76.65 7.42 10.69
N ASP A 169 -76.68 6.71 11.83
CA ASP A 169 -77.00 5.27 12.02
C ASP A 169 -75.82 4.30 11.82
N ASP A 170 -75.11 3.95 12.90
CA ASP A 170 -75.39 2.68 13.61
C ASP A 170 -74.41 2.43 14.77
N GLU A 171 -75.01 2.00 15.89
CA GLU A 171 -74.39 1.53 17.12
C GLU A 171 -73.54 0.26 16.89
N GLU A 172 -72.36 0.17 17.51
CA GLU A 172 -71.99 -0.90 18.47
C GLU A 172 -70.46 -0.99 18.69
N ASP A 173 -70.08 -0.65 19.93
CA ASP A 173 -69.18 -1.36 20.84
C ASP A 173 -67.93 -2.10 20.31
N GLY A 174 -66.74 -1.71 20.82
CA GLY A 174 -65.50 -2.40 20.44
C GLY A 174 -64.18 -1.86 21.00
N ASN A 175 -64.08 -1.76 22.33
CA ASN A 175 -62.87 -1.72 23.15
C ASN A 175 -61.55 -2.24 22.49
N PHE A 176 -60.48 -1.43 22.45
CA PHE A 176 -59.14 -1.85 22.93
C PHE A 176 -58.15 -0.68 23.12
N GLU A 177 -57.33 -0.85 24.14
CA GLU A 177 -56.46 0.10 24.85
C GLU A 177 -55.13 0.50 24.15
N SER A 178 -54.71 1.72 24.49
CA SER A 178 -53.36 2.24 24.75
C SER A 178 -52.11 1.48 24.30
N ASN A 179 -51.14 2.22 23.73
CA ASN A 179 -49.86 2.57 24.37
C ASN A 179 -48.83 3.01 23.32
N HIS A 180 -48.22 4.19 23.50
CA HIS A 180 -46.77 4.23 23.60
C HIS A 180 -46.27 5.53 24.25
N GLU A 181 -45.42 5.34 25.24
CA GLU A 181 -44.85 6.30 26.17
C GLU A 181 -43.70 7.10 25.51
N ASN A 182 -43.62 8.39 25.85
CA ASN A 182 -42.57 9.31 25.44
C ASN A 182 -41.38 9.23 26.42
N LEU A 183 -40.19 8.85 25.94
CA LEU A 183 -38.95 8.96 26.70
C LEU A 183 -38.42 10.40 26.67
N ALA A 184 -38.53 11.10 27.79
CA ALA A 184 -37.82 12.35 28.07
C ALA A 184 -36.89 12.16 29.28
N GLY A 185 -35.65 12.65 29.19
CA GLY A 185 -34.88 12.99 30.40
C GLY A 185 -33.38 12.74 30.37
N VAL A 186 -32.66 13.42 29.48
CA VAL A 186 -31.22 13.67 29.62
C VAL A 186 -30.97 14.68 30.74
N LYS A 187 -30.20 14.31 31.78
CA LYS A 187 -29.37 15.19 32.63
C LYS A 187 -28.26 14.30 33.23
N GLY A 188 -26.97 14.63 33.26
CA GLY A 188 -26.25 15.84 32.88
C GLY A 188 -24.74 15.59 33.02
N LEU A 189 -23.98 16.39 32.26
CA LEU A 189 -22.53 16.52 32.26
C LEU A 189 -22.00 17.02 33.61
N LYS A 190 -20.81 16.57 34.00
CA LYS A 190 -20.01 17.20 35.07
C LYS A 190 -18.58 17.46 34.55
N MET A 191 -18.24 18.73 34.40
CA MET A 191 -16.92 19.28 34.75
C MET A 191 -17.12 20.12 36.00
#